data_AF-A0A6I8M4Y0-F1
#
_entry.id   AF-A0A6I8M4Y0-F1
#
_cell.length_a   1.000
_cell.length_b   1.000
_cell.length_c   1.000
_cell.angle_alpha   90.00
_cell.angle_beta   90.00
_cell.angle_gamma   90.00
#
_symmetry.space_group_name_H-M   'P 1'
#
loop_
_entity.id
_entity.type
_entity.pdbx_description
1 polymer ?
#
loop_
_entity_poly.entity_id
_entity_poly.type
_entity_poly.pdbx_seq_one_letter_code
_entity_poly.pdbx_strand_id
1 'polypeptide(L)'
;MSDYKIKNLLLKYNEYFNREYRIETTNNFKIDFTLDFGTFCHLMGLHYALPGKSPASIVGTNIMKKNLKDSQIFNNIKTNNANNLKSVKSRINKIDDFFNNLENSFIVSKTKKTGLKSIYLVVQIENNNFLELGIANNLSTGYFLETFIIESSDKYFKNSNINYNIKSIYELKNNIPIPFSFNKLKENILINNYKQNLKNFNYLNTLNQYNYNLKNNIENLFKKYINQNQILVIDDNIESNIFNLICSNLKIQCTNDFRFNIVREKLESLVKDFNEKILKEQTIENLSVFKEEIDVD
;
A
#
# COMPACT_ATOMS: atom_id res chain seq x y z
N MET A 1 18.32 0.75 -1.88
CA MET A 1 17.37 0.03 -2.77
C MET A 1 18.02 -1.32 -3.04
N SER A 2 17.31 -2.44 -2.83
CA SER A 2 17.87 -3.77 -3.13
C SER A 2 18.38 -3.82 -4.57
N ASP A 3 19.50 -4.49 -4.82
CA ASP A 3 20.12 -4.62 -6.17
C ASP A 3 19.19 -5.26 -7.22
N TYR A 4 18.07 -5.86 -6.79
CA TYR A 4 17.14 -6.60 -7.64
C TYR A 4 15.65 -6.32 -7.32
N LYS A 5 15.30 -5.14 -6.80
CA LYS A 5 13.90 -4.84 -6.46
C LYS A 5 12.97 -4.99 -7.67
N ILE A 6 13.40 -4.56 -8.86
CA ILE A 6 12.57 -4.66 -10.07
C ILE A 6 12.29 -6.12 -10.43
N LYS A 7 13.33 -6.98 -10.40
CA LYS A 7 13.17 -8.42 -10.64
C LYS A 7 12.26 -9.07 -9.59
N ASN A 8 12.42 -8.71 -8.32
CA ASN A 8 11.60 -9.24 -7.24
C ASN A 8 10.12 -8.86 -7.39
N LEU A 9 9.82 -7.64 -7.87
CA LEU A 9 8.46 -7.25 -8.22
C LEU A 9 7.91 -8.09 -9.38
N LEU A 10 8.67 -8.26 -10.46
CA LEU A 10 8.25 -9.09 -11.59
C LEU A 10 7.96 -10.54 -11.17
N LEU A 11 8.80 -11.12 -10.32
CA LEU A 11 8.59 -12.45 -9.75
C LEU A 11 7.35 -12.51 -8.86
N LYS A 12 7.20 -11.55 -7.94
CA LYS A 12 6.05 -11.47 -7.03
C LYS A 12 4.74 -11.44 -7.81
N TYR A 13 4.65 -10.60 -8.85
CA TYR A 13 3.41 -10.41 -9.60
C TYR A 13 3.16 -11.48 -10.67
N ASN A 14 4.12 -12.37 -10.93
CA ASN A 14 3.97 -13.42 -11.93
C ASN A 14 2.77 -14.32 -11.68
N GLU A 15 2.43 -14.58 -10.41
CA GLU A 15 1.23 -15.36 -10.11
C GLU A 15 -0.05 -14.64 -10.52
N TYR A 16 -0.09 -13.30 -10.56
CA TYR A 16 -1.29 -12.51 -10.83
C TYR A 16 -1.53 -12.23 -12.33
N PHE A 17 -0.56 -12.56 -13.19
CA PHE A 17 -0.67 -12.20 -14.60
C PHE A 17 -1.71 -13.04 -15.36
N ASN A 18 -2.34 -12.40 -16.35
CA ASN A 18 -3.34 -12.98 -17.24
C ASN A 18 -4.57 -13.54 -16.51
N ARG A 19 -4.86 -13.00 -15.33
CA ARG A 19 -6.08 -13.24 -14.56
C ARG A 19 -7.03 -12.07 -14.73
N GLU A 20 -8.31 -12.34 -14.64
CA GLU A 20 -9.36 -11.34 -14.70
C GLU A 20 -9.76 -10.90 -13.30
N TYR A 21 -9.85 -9.59 -13.12
CA TYR A 21 -10.18 -8.95 -11.85
C TYR A 21 -11.38 -8.05 -12.03
N ARG A 22 -12.28 -8.07 -11.05
CA ARG A 22 -13.43 -7.18 -10.97
C ARG A 22 -13.31 -6.30 -9.74
N ILE A 23 -13.39 -4.99 -9.95
CA ILE A 23 -13.58 -4.00 -8.91
C ILE A 23 -15.05 -3.58 -8.93
N GLU A 24 -15.72 -3.70 -7.79
CA GLU A 24 -17.07 -3.18 -7.61
C GLU A 24 -17.04 -2.01 -6.62
N THR A 25 -17.82 -0.97 -6.92
CA THR A 25 -17.90 0.23 -6.08
C THR A 25 -19.18 0.28 -5.28
N THR A 26 -19.20 1.20 -4.31
CA THR A 26 -20.39 1.55 -3.51
C THR A 26 -21.58 2.02 -4.37
N ASN A 27 -21.35 2.59 -5.55
CA ASN A 27 -22.40 3.02 -6.49
C ASN A 27 -22.70 1.97 -7.59
N ASN A 28 -22.37 0.70 -7.35
CA ASN A 28 -22.57 -0.41 -8.30
C ASN A 28 -21.85 -0.26 -9.65
N PHE A 29 -20.95 0.72 -9.81
CA PHE A 29 -20.04 0.79 -10.96
C PHE A 29 -19.02 -0.35 -10.87
N LYS A 30 -18.78 -1.02 -11.99
CA LYS A 30 -17.92 -2.21 -12.11
C LYS A 30 -16.81 -1.98 -13.13
N ILE A 31 -15.60 -2.38 -12.79
CA ILE A 31 -14.45 -2.38 -13.69
C ILE A 31 -13.89 -3.79 -13.72
N ASP A 32 -13.95 -4.40 -14.91
CA ASP A 32 -13.30 -5.68 -15.19
C ASP A 32 -12.02 -5.42 -15.97
N PHE A 33 -10.89 -5.91 -15.48
CA PHE A 33 -9.59 -5.72 -16.12
C PHE A 33 -8.70 -6.96 -15.99
N THR A 34 -7.73 -7.08 -16.88
CA THR A 34 -6.65 -8.07 -16.80
C THR A 34 -5.35 -7.36 -16.47
N LEU A 35 -4.56 -7.94 -15.56
CA LEU A 35 -3.17 -7.54 -15.36
C LEU A 35 -2.28 -8.48 -16.16
N ASP A 36 -1.62 -8.03 -17.21
CA ASP A 36 -0.62 -8.82 -17.92
C ASP A 36 0.81 -8.33 -17.61
N PHE A 37 1.80 -9.17 -17.96
CA PHE A 37 3.21 -8.90 -17.73
C PHE A 37 3.69 -7.60 -18.38
N GLY A 38 3.26 -7.33 -19.62
CA GLY A 38 3.62 -6.14 -20.37
C GLY A 38 3.04 -4.88 -19.76
N THR A 39 1.75 -4.93 -19.38
CA THR A 39 1.06 -3.87 -18.65
C THR A 39 1.76 -3.57 -17.34
N PHE A 40 2.08 -4.58 -16.52
CA PHE A 40 2.79 -4.37 -15.26
C PHE A 40 4.19 -3.75 -15.47
N CYS A 41 4.94 -4.20 -16.48
CA CYS A 41 6.20 -3.57 -16.89
C CYS A 41 5.99 -2.10 -17.31
N HIS A 42 4.89 -1.80 -18.00
CA HIS A 42 4.56 -0.45 -18.44
C HIS A 42 4.23 0.47 -17.26
N LEU A 43 3.45 -0.01 -16.29
CA LEU A 43 3.10 0.72 -15.06
C LEU A 43 4.35 1.07 -14.24
N MET A 44 5.35 0.18 -14.20
CA MET A 44 6.66 0.49 -13.61
C MET A 44 7.52 1.47 -14.43
N GLY A 45 7.13 1.77 -15.67
CA GLY A 45 7.87 2.67 -16.57
C GLY A 45 9.08 2.01 -17.24
N LEU A 46 9.14 0.69 -17.34
CA LEU A 46 10.32 -0.01 -17.87
C LEU A 46 10.59 0.27 -19.35
N HIS A 47 9.58 0.68 -20.12
CA HIS A 47 9.76 1.06 -21.53
C HIS A 47 10.77 2.20 -21.71
N TYR A 48 10.98 3.06 -20.70
CA TYR A 48 11.98 4.11 -20.73
C TYR A 48 13.43 3.61 -20.71
N ALA A 49 13.68 2.32 -20.45
CA ALA A 49 15.03 1.77 -20.51
C ALA A 49 15.56 1.58 -21.94
N LEU A 50 14.70 1.71 -22.95
CA LEU A 50 15.06 1.60 -24.37
C LEU A 50 14.78 2.92 -25.09
N PRO A 51 15.48 3.21 -26.20
CA PRO A 51 15.13 4.33 -27.06
C PRO A 51 13.77 4.10 -27.74
N GLY A 52 13.07 5.20 -28.04
CA GLY A 52 11.81 5.18 -28.80
C GLY A 52 10.62 4.49 -28.10
N LYS A 53 9.62 4.08 -28.88
CA LYS A 53 8.38 3.43 -28.40
C LYS A 53 8.56 1.91 -28.27
N SER A 54 9.54 1.50 -27.48
CA SER A 54 9.82 0.07 -27.27
C SER A 54 8.82 -0.56 -26.28
N PRO A 55 8.35 -1.81 -26.52
CA PRO A 55 7.47 -2.49 -25.58
C PRO A 55 8.12 -2.69 -24.21
N ALA A 56 7.40 -2.36 -23.14
CA ALA A 56 7.89 -2.53 -21.77
C ALA A 56 8.17 -4.00 -21.43
N SER A 57 7.41 -4.93 -22.04
CA SER A 57 7.58 -6.38 -21.88
C SER A 57 8.97 -6.86 -22.30
N ILE A 58 9.57 -6.31 -23.36
CA ILE A 58 10.92 -6.69 -23.80
C ILE A 58 11.95 -6.40 -22.71
N VAL A 59 11.83 -5.25 -22.06
CA VAL A 59 12.71 -4.87 -20.94
C VAL A 59 12.49 -5.81 -19.77
N GLY A 60 11.24 -6.06 -19.38
CA GLY A 60 10.91 -7.03 -18.32
C GLY A 60 11.50 -8.42 -18.58
N THR A 61 11.33 -8.95 -19.79
CA THR A 61 11.88 -10.26 -20.18
C THR A 61 13.40 -10.28 -20.10
N ASN A 62 14.07 -9.20 -20.52
CA ASN A 62 15.53 -9.10 -20.42
C ASN A 62 16.01 -9.07 -18.97
N ILE A 63 15.30 -8.36 -18.07
CA ILE A 63 15.62 -8.34 -16.64
C ILE A 63 15.57 -9.76 -16.06
N MET A 64 14.50 -10.50 -16.38
CA MET A 64 14.29 -11.87 -15.91
C MET A 64 15.36 -12.83 -16.45
N LYS A 65 15.63 -12.80 -17.75
CA LYS A 65 16.56 -13.72 -18.43
C LYS A 65 18.03 -13.45 -18.12
N LYS A 66 18.41 -12.17 -18.08
CA LYS A 66 19.83 -11.74 -17.93
C LYS A 66 20.20 -11.39 -16.49
N ASN A 67 19.26 -11.50 -15.56
CA ASN A 67 19.43 -11.15 -14.15
C ASN A 67 20.00 -9.73 -13.98
N LEU A 68 19.40 -8.75 -14.67
CA LEU A 68 19.88 -7.37 -14.64
C LEU A 68 19.70 -6.76 -13.25
N LYS A 69 20.72 -6.07 -12.78
CA LYS A 69 20.66 -5.26 -11.56
C LYS A 69 19.82 -4.00 -11.78
N ASP A 70 19.17 -3.52 -10.72
CA ASP A 70 18.43 -2.26 -10.72
C ASP A 70 19.30 -1.09 -11.22
N SER A 71 20.58 -1.04 -10.84
CA SER A 71 21.54 -0.02 -11.29
C SER A 71 21.76 -0.02 -12.81
N GLN A 72 21.84 -1.19 -13.44
CA GLN A 72 21.97 -1.31 -14.90
C GLN A 72 20.71 -0.81 -15.61
N ILE A 73 19.53 -1.13 -15.07
CA ILE A 73 18.24 -0.69 -15.61
C ILE A 73 18.12 0.83 -15.49
N PHE A 74 18.46 1.41 -14.34
CA PHE A 74 18.45 2.85 -14.14
C PHE A 74 19.47 3.59 -15.00
N ASN A 75 20.65 3.01 -15.25
CA ASN A 75 21.62 3.57 -16.17
C ASN A 75 21.07 3.61 -17.60
N ASN A 76 20.42 2.53 -18.06
CA ASN A 76 19.78 2.50 -19.37
C ASN A 76 18.67 3.57 -19.49
N ILE A 77 17.86 3.75 -18.45
CA ILE A 77 16.85 4.82 -18.41
C ILE A 77 17.51 6.20 -18.43
N LYS A 78 18.58 6.40 -17.66
CA LYS A 78 19.32 7.67 -17.64
C LYS A 78 19.88 8.02 -19.01
N THR A 79 20.41 7.03 -19.74
CA THR A 79 20.98 7.21 -21.08
C THR A 79 19.89 7.50 -22.11
N ASN A 80 18.78 6.75 -22.09
CA ASN A 80 17.78 6.81 -23.16
C ASN A 80 16.66 7.84 -22.91
N ASN A 81 16.28 8.06 -21.65
CA ASN A 81 15.12 8.86 -21.24
C ASN A 81 15.36 9.54 -19.87
N ALA A 82 16.42 10.35 -19.75
CA ALA A 82 16.90 10.93 -18.48
C ALA A 82 15.80 11.62 -17.64
N ASN A 83 14.90 12.35 -18.31
CA ASN A 83 13.81 13.09 -17.66
C ASN A 83 12.82 12.18 -16.92
N ASN A 84 12.73 10.90 -17.30
CA ASN A 84 11.81 9.94 -16.69
C ASN A 84 12.43 9.19 -15.51
N LEU A 85 13.75 9.27 -15.29
CA LEU A 85 14.44 8.48 -14.26
C LEU A 85 13.83 8.65 -12.87
N LYS A 86 13.53 9.89 -12.47
CA LYS A 86 12.90 10.18 -11.16
C LYS A 86 11.52 9.54 -11.06
N SER A 87 10.68 9.69 -12.10
CA SER A 87 9.33 9.11 -12.13
C SER A 87 9.38 7.58 -12.08
N VAL A 88 10.28 6.95 -12.85
CA VAL A 88 10.43 5.49 -12.88
C VAL A 88 10.84 4.95 -11.50
N LYS A 89 11.82 5.58 -10.84
CA LYS A 89 12.21 5.22 -9.47
C LYS A 89 11.02 5.31 -8.50
N SER A 90 10.23 6.38 -8.58
CA SER A 90 9.04 6.53 -7.73
C SER A 90 7.99 5.46 -8.01
N ARG A 91 7.70 5.16 -9.29
CA ARG A 91 6.75 4.10 -9.68
C ARG A 91 7.17 2.74 -9.15
N ILE A 92 8.42 2.33 -9.39
CA ILE A 92 8.97 1.06 -8.88
C ILE A 92 8.89 1.00 -7.34
N ASN A 93 9.07 2.14 -6.67
CA ASN A 93 9.00 2.18 -5.22
C ASN A 93 7.60 2.07 -4.65
N LYS A 94 6.56 2.48 -5.40
CA LYS A 94 5.20 2.64 -4.89
C LYS A 94 4.15 1.73 -5.52
N ILE A 95 4.47 1.06 -6.63
CA ILE A 95 3.50 0.20 -7.31
C ILE A 95 3.03 -0.96 -6.42
N ASP A 96 3.90 -1.52 -5.59
CA ASP A 96 3.53 -2.59 -4.67
C ASP A 96 2.60 -2.09 -3.56
N ASP A 97 2.94 -0.93 -2.97
CA ASP A 97 2.10 -0.26 -1.96
C ASP A 97 0.69 0.00 -2.51
N PHE A 98 0.58 0.42 -3.77
CA PHE A 98 -0.70 0.67 -4.41
C PHE A 98 -1.56 -0.60 -4.52
N PHE A 99 -1.04 -1.66 -5.16
CA PHE A 99 -1.81 -2.89 -5.37
C PHE A 99 -2.17 -3.58 -4.05
N ASN A 100 -1.26 -3.58 -3.06
CA ASN A 100 -1.53 -4.17 -1.73
C ASN A 100 -2.62 -3.43 -0.93
N ASN A 101 -3.02 -2.23 -1.37
CA ASN A 101 -4.03 -1.36 -0.72
C ASN A 101 -5.13 -0.91 -1.68
N LEU A 102 -5.33 -1.67 -2.75
CA LEU A 102 -6.28 -1.33 -3.80
C LEU A 102 -7.71 -1.15 -3.27
N GLU A 103 -8.08 -1.86 -2.21
CA GLU A 103 -9.39 -1.76 -1.55
C GLU A 103 -9.65 -0.39 -0.90
N ASN A 104 -8.59 0.34 -0.56
CA ASN A 104 -8.68 1.68 0.02
C ASN A 104 -8.76 2.77 -1.05
N SER A 105 -8.76 2.38 -2.33
CA SER A 105 -8.85 3.35 -3.41
C SER A 105 -10.26 3.90 -3.58
N PHE A 106 -10.34 5.03 -4.26
CA PHE A 106 -11.59 5.58 -4.76
C PHE A 106 -11.46 5.88 -6.26
N ILE A 107 -12.58 5.78 -6.96
CA ILE A 107 -12.65 6.06 -8.39
C ILE A 107 -12.97 7.53 -8.59
N VAL A 108 -12.13 8.18 -9.40
CA VAL A 108 -12.36 9.54 -9.89
C VAL A 108 -12.30 9.61 -11.39
N SER A 109 -12.90 10.66 -11.94
CA SER A 109 -12.73 11.03 -13.33
C SER A 109 -11.82 12.24 -13.46
N LYS A 110 -10.87 12.18 -14.39
CA LYS A 110 -10.09 13.33 -14.82
C LYS A 110 -10.48 13.67 -16.25
N THR A 111 -10.80 14.94 -16.48
CA THR A 111 -11.00 15.45 -17.84
C THR A 111 -9.62 15.87 -18.37
N LYS A 112 -9.09 15.14 -19.36
CA LYS A 112 -7.86 15.56 -20.06
C LYS A 112 -8.13 16.87 -20.81
N LYS A 113 -7.09 17.66 -21.13
CA LYS A 113 -7.22 18.89 -21.95
C LYS A 113 -7.94 18.65 -23.29
N THR A 114 -7.91 17.40 -23.78
CA THR A 114 -8.58 16.93 -25.00
C THR A 114 -10.08 16.68 -24.84
N GLY A 115 -10.67 16.90 -23.65
CA GLY A 115 -12.07 16.62 -23.35
C GLY A 115 -12.39 15.14 -23.04
N LEU A 116 -11.43 14.22 -23.28
CA LEU A 116 -11.58 12.81 -22.93
C LEU A 116 -11.57 12.63 -21.41
N LYS A 117 -12.61 11.96 -20.89
CA LYS A 117 -12.70 11.55 -19.48
C LYS A 117 -11.92 10.25 -19.29
N SER A 118 -10.88 10.30 -18.49
CA SER A 118 -10.13 9.12 -18.04
C SER A 118 -10.56 8.78 -16.61
N ILE A 119 -10.72 7.49 -16.34
CA ILE A 119 -11.05 6.99 -15.00
C ILE A 119 -9.74 6.68 -14.28
N TYR A 120 -9.65 7.02 -13.00
CA TYR A 120 -8.49 6.73 -12.17
C TYR A 120 -8.93 6.04 -10.89
N LEU A 121 -8.17 5.03 -10.47
CA LEU A 121 -8.16 4.54 -9.10
C LEU A 121 -7.11 5.33 -8.32
N VAL A 122 -7.50 5.91 -7.20
CA VAL A 122 -6.63 6.77 -6.40
C VAL A 122 -6.51 6.21 -5.00
N VAL A 123 -5.28 5.99 -4.54
CA VAL A 123 -4.96 5.70 -3.15
C VAL A 123 -4.23 6.92 -2.57
N GLN A 124 -4.77 7.50 -1.50
CA GLN A 124 -4.07 8.53 -0.75
C GLN A 124 -3.00 7.87 0.15
N ILE A 125 -1.80 8.43 0.14
CA ILE A 125 -0.69 8.05 1.01
C ILE A 125 -0.22 9.26 1.83
N GLU A 126 0.68 9.04 2.77
CA GLU A 126 1.26 10.07 3.64
C GLU A 126 1.76 11.31 2.87
N ASN A 127 1.75 12.46 3.56
CA ASN A 127 2.09 13.78 3.02
C ASN A 127 1.17 14.27 1.89
N ASN A 128 -0.10 13.86 1.90
CA ASN A 128 -1.11 14.21 0.88
C ASN A 128 -0.67 13.86 -0.56
N ASN A 129 0.17 12.83 -0.70
CA ASN A 129 0.48 12.30 -2.02
C ASN A 129 -0.59 11.28 -2.43
N PHE A 130 -0.79 11.16 -3.73
CA PHE A 130 -1.78 10.29 -4.34
C PHE A 130 -1.09 9.33 -5.30
N LEU A 131 -1.31 8.04 -5.09
CA LEU A 131 -0.95 6.99 -6.03
C LEU A 131 -2.13 6.79 -6.96
N GLU A 132 -1.91 7.05 -8.24
CA GLU A 132 -2.99 7.06 -9.23
C GLU A 132 -2.73 6.01 -10.30
N LEU A 133 -3.68 5.09 -10.45
CA LEU A 133 -3.71 4.13 -11.55
C LEU A 133 -4.78 4.56 -12.56
N GLY A 134 -4.34 5.02 -13.72
CA GLY A 134 -5.20 5.36 -14.83
C GLY A 134 -5.79 4.11 -15.47
N ILE A 135 -7.09 4.16 -15.73
CA ILE A 135 -7.87 3.11 -16.38
C ILE A 135 -8.50 3.72 -17.63
N ALA A 136 -8.16 3.12 -18.76
CA ALA A 136 -8.77 3.42 -20.04
C ALA A 136 -9.82 2.36 -20.37
N ASN A 137 -10.80 2.74 -21.19
CA ASN A 137 -11.80 1.83 -21.72
C ASN A 137 -11.72 1.83 -23.24
N ASN A 138 -11.64 0.66 -23.84
CA ASN A 138 -11.77 0.46 -25.27
C ASN A 138 -13.05 -0.34 -25.52
N LEU A 139 -13.92 0.16 -26.39
CA LEU A 139 -15.19 -0.48 -26.73
C LEU A 139 -15.04 -1.96 -27.16
N SER A 140 -13.90 -2.33 -27.74
CA SER A 140 -13.65 -3.70 -28.21
C SER A 140 -13.01 -4.62 -27.17
N THR A 141 -12.25 -4.08 -26.21
CA THR A 141 -11.44 -4.89 -25.28
C THR A 141 -11.74 -4.62 -23.80
N GLY A 142 -12.71 -3.76 -23.49
CA GLY A 142 -13.06 -3.38 -22.13
C GLY A 142 -12.04 -2.47 -21.46
N TYR A 143 -12.01 -2.50 -20.12
CA TYR A 143 -11.11 -1.68 -19.33
C TYR A 143 -9.70 -2.27 -19.27
N PHE A 144 -8.70 -1.39 -19.33
CA PHE A 144 -7.29 -1.77 -19.18
C PHE A 144 -6.52 -0.71 -18.41
N LEU A 145 -5.43 -1.14 -17.75
CA LEU A 145 -4.58 -0.27 -16.96
C LEU A 145 -3.64 0.51 -17.88
N GLU A 146 -3.68 1.84 -17.83
CA GLU A 146 -2.96 2.72 -18.76
C GLU A 146 -1.66 3.25 -18.14
N THR A 147 -1.73 3.80 -16.93
CA THR A 147 -0.60 4.55 -16.37
C THR A 147 -0.59 4.52 -14.85
N PHE A 148 0.58 4.57 -14.24
CA PHE A 148 0.75 4.71 -12.80
C PHE A 148 1.55 5.97 -12.50
N ILE A 149 0.95 6.88 -11.72
CA ILE A 149 1.48 8.21 -11.45
C ILE A 149 1.46 8.46 -9.94
N ILE A 150 2.42 9.24 -9.46
CA ILE A 150 2.47 9.74 -8.09
C ILE A 150 2.30 11.24 -8.17
N GLU A 151 1.21 11.76 -7.62
CA GLU A 151 0.88 13.18 -7.60
C GLU A 151 0.95 13.72 -6.16
N SER A 152 1.41 14.95 -5.99
CA SER A 152 1.49 15.60 -4.67
C SER A 152 0.28 16.48 -4.36
N SER A 153 -0.76 16.43 -5.19
CA SER A 153 -1.97 17.24 -5.01
C SER A 153 -3.18 16.57 -5.64
N ASP A 154 -4.36 16.87 -5.10
CA ASP A 154 -5.67 16.42 -5.59
C ASP A 154 -6.23 17.29 -6.73
N LYS A 155 -5.50 18.34 -7.16
CA LYS A 155 -5.98 19.40 -8.06
C LYS A 155 -6.69 18.89 -9.31
N TYR A 156 -6.26 17.75 -9.83
CA TYR A 156 -6.79 17.18 -11.07
C TYR A 156 -8.10 16.39 -10.90
N PHE A 157 -8.48 16.04 -9.67
CA PHE A 157 -9.69 15.27 -9.38
C PHE A 157 -10.54 15.83 -8.24
N LYS A 158 -10.10 16.91 -7.57
CA LYS A 158 -10.83 17.59 -6.49
C LYS A 158 -12.27 17.95 -6.84
N ASN A 159 -12.52 18.31 -8.10
CA ASN A 159 -13.83 18.67 -8.62
C ASN A 159 -14.45 17.54 -9.48
N SER A 160 -14.00 16.30 -9.30
CA SER A 160 -14.58 15.16 -10.01
C SER A 160 -16.00 14.90 -9.50
N ASN A 161 -16.97 14.87 -10.41
CA ASN A 161 -18.34 14.45 -10.10
C ASN A 161 -18.45 12.94 -9.83
N ILE A 162 -17.38 12.19 -10.06
CA ILE A 162 -17.25 10.78 -9.74
C ILE A 162 -16.28 10.67 -8.55
N ASN A 163 -16.77 10.14 -7.43
CA ASN A 163 -15.98 9.79 -6.27
C ASN A 163 -16.60 8.54 -5.62
N TYR A 164 -16.21 7.36 -6.10
CA TYR A 164 -16.80 6.11 -5.64
C TYR A 164 -15.77 5.27 -4.90
N ASN A 165 -16.03 4.99 -3.63
CA ASN A 165 -15.21 4.06 -2.86
C ASN A 165 -15.35 2.64 -3.39
N ILE A 166 -14.25 1.88 -3.31
CA ILE A 166 -14.28 0.44 -3.59
C ILE A 166 -15.13 -0.27 -2.52
N LYS A 167 -16.03 -1.13 -3.00
CA LYS A 167 -16.86 -2.01 -2.16
C LYS A 167 -16.25 -3.40 -2.05
N SER A 168 -15.66 -3.89 -3.13
CA SER A 168 -15.07 -5.24 -3.17
C SER A 168 -14.18 -5.42 -4.38
N ILE A 169 -13.23 -6.34 -4.25
CA ILE A 169 -12.34 -6.77 -5.33
C ILE A 169 -12.45 -8.29 -5.45
N TYR A 170 -12.62 -8.77 -6.68
CA TYR A 170 -12.75 -10.18 -6.99
C TYR A 170 -11.74 -10.60 -8.06
N GLU A 171 -11.26 -11.84 -7.96
CA GLU A 171 -10.69 -12.59 -9.07
C GLU A 171 -11.84 -13.37 -9.73
N LEU A 172 -12.01 -13.24 -11.05
CA LEU A 172 -13.03 -13.98 -11.77
C LEU A 172 -12.43 -15.31 -12.26
N LYS A 173 -12.85 -16.42 -11.66
CA LYS A 173 -12.48 -17.78 -12.12
C LYS A 173 -13.67 -18.43 -12.78
N ASN A 174 -13.59 -18.67 -14.09
CA ASN A 174 -14.70 -19.22 -14.87
C ASN A 174 -16.00 -18.42 -14.65
N ASN A 175 -15.92 -17.09 -14.66
CA ASN A 175 -17.01 -16.15 -14.36
C ASN A 175 -17.56 -16.20 -12.92
N ILE A 176 -16.95 -16.97 -12.01
CA ILE A 176 -17.30 -17.00 -10.60
C ILE A 176 -16.43 -15.97 -9.85
N PRO A 177 -17.03 -14.97 -9.20
CA PRO A 177 -16.28 -13.99 -8.42
C PRO A 177 -15.78 -14.61 -7.10
N ILE A 178 -14.47 -14.58 -6.90
CA ILE A 178 -13.81 -15.02 -5.66
C ILE A 178 -13.17 -13.81 -4.99
N PRO A 179 -13.46 -13.50 -3.72
CA PRO A 179 -12.88 -12.36 -3.03
C PRO A 179 -11.34 -12.37 -3.11
N PHE A 180 -10.76 -11.22 -3.47
CA PHE A 180 -9.35 -11.13 -3.81
C PHE A 180 -8.67 -9.92 -3.17
N SER A 181 -7.35 -10.05 -2.98
CA SER A 181 -6.45 -8.98 -2.58
C SER A 181 -5.04 -9.29 -3.07
N PHE A 182 -4.30 -8.29 -3.56
CA PHE A 182 -2.87 -8.46 -3.89
C PHE A 182 -2.00 -8.60 -2.63
N ASN A 183 -2.51 -8.21 -1.45
CA ASN A 183 -1.90 -8.57 -0.18
C ASN A 183 -2.33 -9.98 0.23
N LYS A 184 -1.37 -10.92 0.24
CA LYS A 184 -1.63 -12.34 0.50
C LYS A 184 -2.29 -12.63 1.84
N LEU A 185 -1.97 -11.85 2.88
CA LEU A 185 -2.54 -12.07 4.21
C LEU A 185 -3.99 -11.57 4.28
N LYS A 186 -4.30 -10.43 3.64
CA LYS A 186 -5.68 -9.99 3.45
C LYS A 186 -6.46 -11.00 2.58
N GLU A 187 -5.86 -11.50 1.49
CA GLU A 187 -6.47 -12.50 0.60
C GLU A 187 -6.86 -13.77 1.34
N ASN A 188 -5.95 -14.34 2.15
CA ASN A 188 -6.23 -15.55 2.93
C ASN A 188 -7.42 -15.37 3.87
N ILE A 189 -7.54 -14.19 4.50
CA ILE A 189 -8.63 -13.89 5.43
C ILE A 189 -9.95 -13.74 4.69
N LEU A 190 -9.94 -13.03 3.56
CA LEU A 190 -11.09 -12.90 2.68
C LEU A 190 -11.61 -14.27 2.24
N ILE A 191 -10.72 -15.15 1.74
CA ILE A 191 -11.07 -16.49 1.29
C ILE A 191 -11.62 -17.34 2.44
N ASN A 192 -10.99 -17.31 3.62
CA ASN A 192 -11.44 -18.09 4.77
C ASN A 192 -12.81 -17.65 5.26
N ASN A 193 -13.04 -16.34 5.40
CA ASN A 193 -14.34 -15.82 5.83
C ASN A 193 -15.42 -16.07 4.77
N TYR A 194 -15.08 -15.93 3.48
CA TYR A 194 -15.99 -16.23 2.37
C TYR A 194 -16.47 -17.68 2.37
N LYS A 195 -15.56 -18.64 2.58
CA LYS A 195 -15.91 -20.07 2.68
C LYS A 195 -16.82 -20.39 3.86
N GLN A 196 -16.63 -19.71 4.99
CA GLN A 196 -17.43 -19.93 6.20
C GLN A 196 -18.81 -19.25 6.12
N ASN A 197 -18.93 -18.12 5.41
CA ASN A 197 -20.11 -17.26 5.44
C ASN A 197 -20.63 -16.90 4.03
N LEU A 198 -20.70 -17.86 3.11
CA LEU A 198 -21.01 -17.65 1.69
C LEU A 198 -22.20 -16.70 1.42
N LYS A 199 -23.32 -16.85 2.14
CA LYS A 199 -24.55 -16.06 1.92
C LYS A 199 -24.46 -14.61 2.43
N ASN A 200 -23.65 -14.37 3.46
CA ASN A 200 -23.60 -13.10 4.18
C ASN A 200 -22.21 -12.45 4.13
N PHE A 201 -21.36 -12.89 3.20
CA PHE A 201 -20.00 -12.38 3.07
C PHE A 201 -20.01 -10.89 2.74
N ASN A 202 -19.24 -10.11 3.52
CA ASN A 202 -19.07 -8.68 3.30
C ASN A 202 -17.57 -8.35 3.29
N TYR A 203 -17.06 -8.04 2.11
CA TYR A 203 -15.64 -7.79 1.84
C TYR A 203 -15.02 -6.76 2.79
N LEU A 204 -15.61 -5.56 2.88
CA LEU A 204 -15.07 -4.47 3.70
C LEU A 204 -15.17 -4.80 5.20
N ASN A 205 -16.28 -5.39 5.64
CA ASN A 205 -16.42 -5.78 7.04
C ASN A 205 -15.35 -6.82 7.44
N THR A 206 -15.09 -7.81 6.59
CA THR A 206 -14.04 -8.81 6.82
C THR A 206 -12.66 -8.15 6.99
N LEU A 207 -12.30 -7.20 6.12
CA LEU A 207 -11.01 -6.50 6.23
C LEU A 207 -10.95 -5.56 7.43
N ASN A 208 -12.03 -4.85 7.73
CA ASN A 208 -12.11 -3.95 8.88
C ASN A 208 -11.97 -4.73 10.20
N GLN A 209 -12.64 -5.88 10.32
CA GLN A 209 -12.48 -6.76 11.47
C GLN A 209 -11.05 -7.30 11.59
N TYR A 210 -10.42 -7.67 10.48
CA TYR A 210 -9.01 -8.07 10.50
C TYR A 210 -8.09 -6.95 10.99
N ASN A 211 -8.23 -5.75 10.42
CA ASN A 211 -7.41 -4.60 10.80
C ASN A 211 -7.63 -4.22 12.27
N TYR A 212 -8.87 -4.28 12.75
CA TYR A 212 -9.20 -4.05 14.16
C TYR A 212 -8.54 -5.07 15.08
N ASN A 213 -8.65 -6.37 14.76
CA ASN A 213 -8.03 -7.44 15.54
C ASN A 213 -6.50 -7.36 15.52
N LEU A 214 -5.92 -7.04 14.36
CA LEU A 214 -4.47 -6.82 14.21
C LEU A 214 -4.01 -5.68 15.11
N LYS A 215 -4.72 -4.55 15.10
CA LYS A 215 -4.44 -3.39 15.94
C LYS A 215 -4.48 -3.74 17.42
N ASN A 216 -5.53 -4.42 17.88
CA ASN A 216 -5.67 -4.83 19.28
C ASN A 216 -4.55 -5.80 19.71
N ASN A 217 -4.16 -6.73 18.84
CA ASN A 217 -3.07 -7.66 19.12
C ASN A 217 -1.72 -6.95 19.26
N ILE A 218 -1.45 -5.96 18.42
CA ILE A 218 -0.24 -5.12 18.51
C ILE A 218 -0.23 -4.35 19.83
N GLU A 219 -1.34 -3.68 20.18
CA GLU A 219 -1.47 -2.94 21.44
C GLU A 219 -1.24 -3.84 22.67
N ASN A 220 -1.76 -5.08 22.65
CA ASN A 220 -1.58 -6.02 23.75
C ASN A 220 -0.14 -6.54 23.86
N LEU A 221 0.51 -6.85 22.73
CA LEU A 221 1.93 -7.25 22.71
C LEU A 221 2.83 -6.14 23.23
N PHE A 222 2.54 -4.89 22.86
CA PHE A 222 3.26 -3.71 23.32
C PHE A 222 3.15 -3.52 24.84
N LYS A 223 1.92 -3.54 25.38
CA LYS A 223 1.68 -3.45 26.83
C LYS A 223 2.41 -4.55 27.60
N LYS A 224 2.39 -5.78 27.08
CA LYS A 224 3.10 -6.91 27.68
C LYS A 224 4.62 -6.66 27.71
N TYR A 225 5.21 -6.16 26.64
CA TYR A 225 6.64 -5.89 26.57
C TYR A 225 7.08 -4.79 27.55
N ILE A 226 6.35 -3.66 27.62
CA ILE A 226 6.65 -2.58 28.57
C ILE A 226 6.59 -3.10 30.01
N ASN A 227 5.50 -3.80 30.37
CA ASN A 227 5.33 -4.33 31.72
C ASN A 227 6.42 -5.33 32.11
N GLN A 228 6.83 -6.20 31.18
CA GLN A 228 7.86 -7.22 31.44
C GLN A 228 9.25 -6.62 31.62
N ASN A 229 9.58 -5.54 30.89
CA ASN A 229 10.92 -4.96 30.90
C ASN A 229 11.03 -3.72 31.80
N GLN A 230 9.98 -3.37 32.55
CA GLN A 230 9.92 -2.19 33.43
C GLN A 230 10.41 -0.92 32.73
N ILE A 231 10.07 -0.77 31.46
CA ILE A 231 10.56 0.33 30.63
C ILE A 231 9.81 1.60 31.00
N LEU A 232 10.52 2.53 31.65
CA LEU A 232 9.98 3.84 32.06
C LEU A 232 10.22 4.94 31.00
N VAL A 233 11.09 4.71 30.02
CA VAL A 233 11.42 5.65 28.93
C VAL A 233 11.64 4.87 27.64
N ILE A 234 11.02 5.30 26.54
CA ILE A 234 11.18 4.68 25.21
C ILE A 234 12.23 5.47 24.42
N ASP A 235 13.29 4.79 24.00
CA ASP A 235 14.28 5.30 23.05
C ASP A 235 14.23 4.56 21.70
N ASP A 236 15.02 5.01 20.72
CA ASP A 236 15.07 4.45 19.36
C ASP A 236 15.45 2.95 19.33
N ASN A 237 16.24 2.48 20.31
CA ASN A 237 16.64 1.08 20.40
C ASN A 237 15.47 0.22 20.90
N ILE A 238 14.70 0.72 21.85
CA ILE A 238 13.49 0.07 22.37
C ILE A 238 12.42 -0.01 21.27
N GLU A 239 12.22 1.06 20.50
CA GLU A 239 11.30 1.06 19.35
C GLU A 239 11.68 -0.04 18.35
N SER A 240 12.96 -0.13 18.00
CA SER A 240 13.49 -1.16 17.09
C SER A 240 13.30 -2.58 17.63
N ASN A 241 13.51 -2.81 18.92
CA ASN A 241 13.33 -4.13 19.55
C ASN A 241 11.87 -4.56 19.61
N ILE A 242 10.98 -3.65 19.99
CA ILE A 242 9.52 -3.88 20.00
C ILE A 242 9.02 -4.18 18.59
N PHE A 243 9.49 -3.39 17.63
CA PHE A 243 9.16 -3.58 16.23
C PHE A 243 9.56 -4.98 15.74
N ASN A 244 10.79 -5.42 16.01
CA ASN A 244 11.27 -6.75 15.66
C ASN A 244 10.47 -7.87 16.35
N LEU A 245 10.11 -7.68 17.63
CA LEU A 245 9.29 -8.61 18.40
C LEU A 245 7.90 -8.77 17.79
N ILE A 246 7.24 -7.66 17.41
CA ILE A 246 5.92 -7.66 16.78
C ILE A 246 5.98 -8.41 15.44
N CYS A 247 6.97 -8.09 14.60
CA CYS A 247 7.13 -8.73 13.29
C CYS A 247 7.39 -10.24 13.42
N SER A 248 8.19 -10.67 14.40
CA SER A 248 8.43 -12.08 14.70
C SER A 248 7.15 -12.79 15.16
N ASN A 249 6.43 -12.23 16.15
CA ASN A 249 5.21 -12.85 16.70
C ASN A 249 4.07 -12.95 15.69
N LEU A 250 3.91 -11.92 14.85
CA LEU A 250 2.86 -11.90 13.83
C LEU A 250 3.28 -12.66 12.56
N LYS A 251 4.52 -13.17 12.50
CA LYS A 251 5.11 -13.80 11.30
C LYS A 251 5.00 -12.90 10.07
N ILE A 252 5.23 -11.60 10.25
CA ILE A 252 5.17 -10.60 9.18
C ILE A 252 6.60 -10.23 8.78
N GLN A 253 6.88 -10.27 7.48
CA GLN A 253 8.15 -9.76 6.95
C GLN A 253 8.01 -8.25 6.70
N CYS A 254 8.42 -7.47 7.70
CA CYS A 254 8.20 -6.04 7.75
C CYS A 254 9.36 -5.26 7.11
N THR A 255 9.40 -5.15 5.79
CA THR A 255 10.34 -4.21 5.14
C THR A 255 9.67 -3.20 4.22
N ASN A 256 8.44 -3.44 3.75
CA ASN A 256 7.61 -2.52 2.95
C ASN A 256 6.10 -2.89 3.01
N ASP A 257 5.60 -3.54 4.06
CA ASP A 257 4.18 -3.94 4.11
C ASP A 257 3.32 -2.76 4.58
N PHE A 258 2.11 -2.55 4.07
CA PHE A 258 1.16 -1.56 4.62
C PHE A 258 0.95 -1.72 6.14
N ARG A 259 1.06 -2.96 6.63
CA ARG A 259 1.03 -3.28 8.05
C ARG A 259 2.22 -2.69 8.82
N PHE A 260 3.35 -2.46 8.17
CA PHE A 260 4.48 -1.71 8.73
C PHE A 260 4.09 -0.28 9.05
N ASN A 261 3.39 0.41 8.14
CA ASN A 261 2.95 1.79 8.38
C ASN A 261 1.88 1.84 9.48
N ILE A 262 0.92 0.90 9.49
CA ILE A 262 -0.05 0.81 10.60
C ILE A 262 0.64 0.53 11.95
N VAL A 263 1.59 -0.41 11.97
CA VAL A 263 2.37 -0.74 13.17
C VAL A 263 3.17 0.49 13.61
N ARG A 264 3.86 1.17 12.70
CA ARG A 264 4.67 2.36 12.98
C ARG A 264 3.83 3.54 13.44
N GLU A 265 2.81 3.96 12.68
CA GLU A 265 1.93 5.08 13.06
C GLU A 265 1.29 4.82 14.43
N LYS A 266 0.94 3.57 14.73
CA LYS A 266 0.36 3.22 16.03
C LYS A 266 1.41 3.14 17.13
N LEU A 267 2.63 2.68 16.84
CA LEU A 267 3.76 2.78 17.75
C LEU A 267 4.03 4.24 18.08
N GLU A 268 4.16 5.12 17.08
CA GLU A 268 4.36 6.56 17.24
C GLU A 268 3.22 7.21 18.06
N SER A 269 1.95 6.87 17.77
CA SER A 269 0.79 7.34 18.54
C SER A 269 0.80 6.85 19.98
N LEU A 270 1.10 5.57 20.23
CA LEU A 270 1.14 5.02 21.58
C LEU A 270 2.32 5.55 22.39
N VAL A 271 3.47 5.75 21.73
CA VAL A 271 4.65 6.40 22.31
C VAL A 271 4.29 7.84 22.71
N LYS A 272 3.57 8.57 21.85
CA LYS A 272 3.09 9.91 22.18
C LYS A 272 2.15 9.92 23.38
N ASP A 273 1.11 9.07 23.38
CA ASP A 273 0.15 8.97 24.49
C ASP A 273 0.84 8.58 25.82
N PHE A 274 1.86 7.71 25.75
CA PHE A 274 2.63 7.26 26.92
C PHE A 274 3.59 8.33 27.44
N ASN A 275 4.31 9.02 26.55
CA ASN A 275 5.17 10.15 26.91
C ASN A 275 4.35 11.29 27.54
N GLU A 276 3.16 11.59 27.02
CA GLU A 276 2.24 12.57 27.63
C GLU A 276 1.79 12.14 29.04
N LYS A 277 1.64 10.83 29.29
CA LYS A 277 1.29 10.29 30.60
C LYS A 277 2.46 10.36 31.58
N ILE A 278 3.67 9.99 31.16
CA ILE A 278 4.90 10.13 31.97
C ILE A 278 5.14 11.58 32.33
N LEU A 279 5.01 12.50 31.36
CA LEU A 279 5.20 13.93 31.61
C LEU A 279 4.22 14.41 32.68
N LYS A 280 2.96 13.97 32.63
CA LYS A 280 1.96 14.29 33.65
C LYS A 280 2.31 13.69 35.02
N GLU A 281 2.74 12.43 35.08
CA GLU A 281 3.14 11.77 36.33
C GLU A 281 4.37 12.44 36.96
N GLN A 282 5.40 12.80 36.17
CA GLN A 282 6.56 13.56 36.63
C GLN A 282 6.20 15.00 37.06
N THR A 283 5.24 15.63 36.38
CA THR A 283 4.76 16.96 36.78
C THR A 283 4.03 16.88 38.12
N ILE A 284 3.27 15.80 38.36
CA ILE A 284 2.56 15.56 39.63
C ILE A 284 3.57 15.23 40.75
N GLU A 285 4.58 14.39 40.51
CA GLU A 285 5.65 14.11 41.48
C GLU A 285 6.42 15.37 41.86
N ASN A 286 6.79 16.20 40.87
CA ASN A 286 7.45 17.48 41.13
C ASN A 286 6.54 18.42 41.94
N LEU A 287 5.23 18.46 41.65
CA LEU A 287 4.26 19.24 42.43
C LEU A 287 4.04 18.71 43.85
N SER A 288 4.20 17.39 44.10
CA SER A 288 4.16 16.83 45.46
C SER A 288 5.43 17.11 46.25
N VAL A 289 6.61 17.05 45.63
CA VAL A 289 7.89 17.43 46.25
C VAL A 289 7.89 18.91 46.61
N PHE A 290 7.34 19.78 45.75
CA PHE A 290 7.16 21.20 46.06
C PHE A 290 6.12 21.48 47.16
N LYS A 291 5.20 20.56 47.45
CA LYS A 291 4.25 20.72 48.58
C LYS A 291 4.86 20.31 49.92
N GLU A 292 5.72 19.30 49.94
CA GLU A 292 6.41 18.89 51.17
C GLU A 292 7.48 19.89 51.62
N GLU A 293 8.05 20.69 50.72
CA GLU A 293 8.98 21.79 51.08
C GLU A 293 8.28 23.09 51.53
N ILE A 294 6.94 23.18 51.45
CA ILE A 294 6.18 24.39 51.86
C ILE A 294 5.49 24.20 53.23
N ASP A 295 5.44 22.98 53.78
CA ASP A 295 4.99 22.72 55.15
C ASP A 295 6.19 22.53 56.11
N VAL A 296 6.95 23.62 56.31
CA VAL A 296 7.81 23.79 57.49
C VAL A 296 7.62 25.21 58.02
N ASP A 297 6.63 25.36 58.91
CA ASP A 297 6.60 26.33 60.02
C ASP A 297 6.21 25.56 61.30
#